data_AF-A0A7S4M759-F1
#
_entry.id   AF-A0A7S4M759-F1
#
_cell.length_a   1.000
_cell.length_b   1.000
_cell.length_c   1.000
_cell.angle_alpha   90.00
_cell.angle_beta   90.00
_cell.angle_gamma   90.00
#
_symmetry.space_group_name_H-M   'P 1'
#
loop_
_entity.id
_entity.type
_entity.pdbx_description
1 polymer ?
#
loop_
_entity_poly.entity_id
_entity_poly.type
_entity_poly.pdbx_seq_one_letter_code
_entity_poly.pdbx_strand_id
1 'polypeptide(L)'
;NPFHRAGLTGKDQIVAVSDSGLDTQHCFFRDEDGEAGNIYGRWDFTRRKVVNYDWISGEGDHKDAYAGHGTHVAGTVAGEVLVDGKVGDPDRYPSGVAPHARLSFFDMRKARRGMYNPGADVLFDSVR
;
A
#
# COMPACT_ATOMS: atom_id res chain seq x y z
N ASN A 1 12.16 -11.57 12.96
CA ASN A 1 11.26 -12.53 12.26
C ASN A 1 12.11 -13.65 11.60
N PRO A 2 11.81 -14.95 11.77
CA PRO A 2 12.60 -16.04 11.16
C PRO A 2 12.63 -16.01 9.63
N PHE A 3 11.56 -15.54 8.96
CA PHE A 3 11.51 -15.40 7.51
C PHE A 3 12.43 -14.27 7.02
N HIS A 4 12.43 -13.13 7.73
CA HIS A 4 13.30 -11.99 7.38
C HIS A 4 14.79 -12.35 7.51
N ARG A 5 15.17 -13.08 8.57
CA ARG A 5 16.54 -13.61 8.74
C ARG A 5 16.95 -14.61 7.68
N ALA A 6 15.99 -15.29 7.06
CA ALA A 6 16.21 -16.17 5.91
C ALA A 6 16.20 -15.42 4.56
N GLY A 7 16.07 -14.10 4.56
CA GLY A 7 15.97 -13.27 3.35
C GLY A 7 14.59 -13.25 2.69
N LEU A 8 13.58 -13.88 3.30
CA LEU A 8 12.20 -13.91 2.79
C LEU A 8 11.43 -12.70 3.32
N THR A 9 11.57 -11.58 2.61
CA THR A 9 10.97 -10.29 2.99
C THR A 9 9.96 -9.78 1.97
N GLY A 10 9.68 -10.54 0.90
CA GLY A 10 8.87 -10.11 -0.23
C GLY A 10 9.59 -9.20 -1.23
N LYS A 11 10.92 -9.13 -1.17
CA LYS A 11 11.71 -8.37 -2.15
C LYS A 11 11.35 -8.80 -3.59
N ASP A 12 11.26 -7.81 -4.47
CA ASP A 12 10.88 -7.97 -5.89
C ASP A 12 9.45 -8.48 -6.12
N GLN A 13 8.63 -8.58 -5.07
CA GLN A 13 7.21 -8.91 -5.18
C GLN A 13 6.35 -7.65 -5.10
N ILE A 14 5.18 -7.72 -5.73
CA ILE A 14 4.13 -6.72 -5.62
C ILE A 14 2.90 -7.44 -5.08
N VAL A 15 2.33 -6.91 -3.99
CA VAL A 15 1.11 -7.44 -3.39
C VAL A 15 -0.03 -6.48 -3.69
N ALA A 16 -1.10 -7.00 -4.27
CA ALA A 16 -2.32 -6.25 -4.48
C ALA A 16 -3.18 -6.24 -3.21
N VAL A 17 -3.64 -5.07 -2.79
CA VAL A 17 -4.53 -4.90 -1.63
C VAL A 17 -5.73 -4.06 -2.06
N SER A 18 -6.93 -4.53 -1.74
CA SER A 18 -8.18 -3.85 -2.09
C SER A 18 -8.98 -3.61 -0.82
N ASP A 19 -9.14 -2.34 -0.42
CA ASP A 19 -9.67 -1.98 0.90
C ASP A 19 -10.26 -0.55 0.92
N SER A 20 -10.47 0.06 2.10
CA SER A 20 -11.16 1.34 2.33
C SER A 20 -10.43 2.60 1.86
N GLY A 21 -9.25 2.44 1.28
CA GLY A 21 -8.29 3.50 1.02
C GLY A 21 -6.95 3.24 1.71
N LEU A 22 -5.94 4.01 1.34
CA LEU A 22 -4.59 3.93 1.91
C LEU A 22 -4.06 5.34 2.16
N ASP A 23 -3.58 5.62 3.37
CA ASP A 23 -2.79 6.82 3.66
C ASP A 23 -1.36 6.64 3.14
N THR A 24 -1.12 7.06 1.90
CA THR A 24 0.20 6.95 1.25
C THR A 24 1.29 7.80 1.93
N GLN A 25 0.91 8.71 2.83
CA GLN A 25 1.85 9.56 3.58
C GLN A 25 2.22 8.96 4.94
N HIS A 26 1.59 7.85 5.34
CA HIS A 26 1.98 7.10 6.53
C HIS A 26 3.45 6.65 6.44
N CYS A 27 4.14 6.60 7.58
CA CYS A 27 5.58 6.26 7.64
C CYS A 27 5.94 4.87 7.09
N PHE A 28 4.95 4.01 6.85
CA PHE A 28 5.11 2.70 6.23
C PHE A 28 5.12 2.73 4.70
N PHE A 29 4.56 3.78 4.09
CA PHE A 29 4.24 3.83 2.67
C PHE A 29 4.87 5.01 1.92
N ARG A 30 5.14 6.10 2.63
CA ARG A 30 5.79 7.28 2.05
C ARG A 30 7.19 6.93 1.54
N ASP A 31 7.57 7.56 0.42
CA ASP A 31 8.96 7.53 -0.06
C ASP A 31 9.89 8.34 0.87
N GLU A 32 11.20 8.11 0.79
CA GLU A 32 12.20 8.75 1.66
C GLU A 32 12.25 10.28 1.46
N ASP A 33 11.99 10.71 0.24
CA ASP A 33 11.89 12.07 -0.26
C ASP A 33 10.54 12.74 0.04
N GLY A 34 9.59 12.03 0.66
CA GLY A 34 8.35 12.58 1.21
C GLY A 34 7.18 12.66 0.24
N GLU A 35 7.39 12.46 -1.06
CA GLU A 35 6.36 12.55 -2.09
C GLU A 35 5.87 11.15 -2.47
N ALA A 36 4.54 10.92 -2.54
CA ALA A 36 3.99 9.68 -3.12
C ALA A 36 4.15 9.62 -4.66
N GLY A 37 4.68 10.71 -5.24
CA GLY A 37 4.67 11.01 -6.66
C GLY A 37 3.30 10.77 -7.29
N ASN A 38 3.27 10.31 -8.54
CA ASN A 38 2.03 10.16 -9.29
C ASN A 38 1.82 8.68 -9.63
N ILE A 39 1.18 8.00 -8.68
CA ILE A 39 0.81 6.57 -8.68
C ILE A 39 -0.68 6.35 -8.92
N TYR A 40 -1.46 7.43 -8.98
CA TYR A 40 -2.91 7.37 -9.11
C TYR A 40 -3.31 7.06 -10.55
N GLY A 41 -3.97 5.91 -10.77
CA GLY A 41 -4.52 5.51 -12.07
C GLY A 41 -3.45 5.05 -13.05
N ARG A 42 -2.25 4.72 -12.54
CA ARG A 42 -1.11 4.28 -13.34
C ARG A 42 -0.08 3.57 -12.49
N TRP A 43 0.92 3.00 -13.16
CA TRP A 43 2.02 2.30 -12.53
C TRP A 43 3.29 3.14 -12.53
N ASP A 44 3.93 3.23 -11.38
CA ASP A 44 5.22 3.88 -11.19
C ASP A 44 6.14 2.98 -10.35
N PHE A 45 6.92 2.14 -11.05
CA PHE A 45 7.83 1.20 -10.42
C PHE A 45 9.08 1.85 -9.80
N THR A 46 9.26 3.17 -9.96
CA THR A 46 10.36 3.91 -9.30
C THR A 46 10.07 4.17 -7.83
N ARG A 47 8.81 4.01 -7.40
CA ARG A 47 8.41 4.19 -6.01
C ARG A 47 8.93 3.07 -5.11
N ARG A 48 9.27 3.45 -3.89
CA ARG A 48 9.78 2.56 -2.85
C ARG A 48 8.74 1.55 -2.42
N LYS A 49 7.50 1.99 -2.19
CA LYS A 49 6.46 1.18 -1.55
C LYS A 49 5.19 1.03 -2.36
N VAL A 50 4.46 2.11 -2.60
CA VAL A 50 3.20 2.07 -3.35
C VAL A 50 3.51 2.37 -4.81
N VAL A 51 3.31 1.40 -5.70
CA VAL A 51 3.64 1.54 -7.13
C VAL A 51 2.42 1.82 -8.00
N ASN A 52 1.22 1.60 -7.47
CA ASN A 52 -0.04 1.87 -8.15
C ASN A 52 -1.13 2.09 -7.10
N TYR A 53 -2.01 3.04 -7.38
CA TYR A 53 -3.21 3.29 -6.61
C TYR A 53 -4.37 3.51 -7.59
N ASP A 54 -5.24 2.53 -7.68
CA ASP A 54 -6.49 2.62 -8.44
C ASP A 54 -7.69 2.76 -7.49
N TRP A 55 -8.83 3.12 -8.04
CA TRP A 55 -10.04 3.36 -7.27
C TRP A 55 -11.27 3.12 -8.13
N ILE A 56 -12.42 3.06 -7.47
CA ILE A 56 -13.71 3.06 -8.16
C ILE A 56 -13.92 4.43 -8.83
N SER A 57 -13.90 4.44 -10.16
CA SER A 57 -14.07 5.65 -10.99
C SER A 57 -15.24 6.53 -10.51
N GLY A 58 -14.93 7.81 -10.26
CA GLY A 58 -15.90 8.83 -9.84
C GLY A 58 -16.22 8.86 -8.34
N GLU A 59 -15.67 7.96 -7.51
CA GLU A 59 -16.10 7.78 -6.12
C GLU A 59 -14.97 7.64 -5.09
N GLY A 60 -13.73 7.35 -5.52
CA GLY A 60 -12.55 7.29 -4.65
C GLY A 60 -12.11 8.69 -4.17
N ASP A 61 -11.67 8.80 -2.92
CA ASP A 61 -11.18 10.05 -2.33
C ASP A 61 -9.66 10.09 -2.16
N HIS A 62 -8.97 9.00 -2.55
CA HIS A 62 -7.52 8.78 -2.41
C HIS A 62 -7.04 8.90 -0.96
N LYS A 63 -7.93 8.66 0.01
CA LYS A 63 -7.67 8.84 1.43
C LYS A 63 -8.23 7.65 2.19
N ASP A 64 -7.63 7.38 3.34
CA ASP A 64 -8.17 6.42 4.29
C ASP A 64 -8.66 7.16 5.53
N ALA A 65 -9.94 7.57 5.54
CA ALA A 65 -10.49 8.41 6.61
C ALA A 65 -10.91 7.63 7.88
N TYR A 66 -10.68 8.26 9.04
CA TYR A 66 -11.17 8.04 10.42
C TYR A 66 -11.13 6.63 11.06
N ALA A 67 -10.89 5.55 10.33
CA ALA A 67 -10.65 4.22 10.88
C ALA A 67 -9.34 3.59 10.38
N GLY A 68 -8.83 4.02 9.22
CA GLY A 68 -7.51 3.61 8.72
C GLY A 68 -7.43 2.12 8.39
N HIS A 69 -8.55 1.47 8.04
CA HIS A 69 -8.61 0.01 7.91
C HIS A 69 -7.68 -0.47 6.80
N GLY A 70 -7.77 0.11 5.59
CA GLY A 70 -6.88 -0.25 4.49
C GLY A 70 -5.42 0.07 4.77
N THR A 71 -5.12 1.17 5.46
CA THR A 71 -3.77 1.53 5.92
C THR A 71 -3.23 0.50 6.92
N HIS A 72 -4.06 0.05 7.86
CA HIS A 72 -3.69 -0.98 8.84
C HIS A 72 -3.49 -2.35 8.19
N VAL A 73 -4.38 -2.75 7.28
CA VAL A 73 -4.28 -3.99 6.50
C VAL A 73 -3.02 -3.98 5.64
N ALA A 74 -2.82 -2.93 4.84
CA ALA A 74 -1.62 -2.77 4.02
C ALA A 74 -0.34 -2.76 4.87
N GLY A 75 -0.39 -2.18 6.07
CA GLY A 75 0.73 -2.10 7.00
C GLY A 75 1.08 -3.49 7.55
N THR A 76 0.07 -4.28 7.87
CA THR A 76 0.21 -5.68 8.29
C THR A 76 0.82 -6.53 7.18
N VAL A 77 0.43 -6.30 5.93
CA VAL A 77 0.92 -7.04 4.76
C VAL A 77 2.37 -6.66 4.42
N ALA A 78 2.64 -5.37 4.16
CA ALA A 78 3.91 -4.93 3.57
C ALA A 78 4.45 -3.60 4.14
N GLY A 79 4.00 -3.20 5.34
CA GLY A 79 4.48 -1.97 5.98
C GLY A 79 5.99 -1.97 6.21
N GLU A 80 6.66 -0.89 5.84
CA GLU A 80 8.11 -0.74 5.99
C GLU A 80 8.40 0.66 6.53
N VAL A 81 8.72 0.73 7.82
CA VAL A 81 8.86 2.02 8.49
C VAL A 81 10.03 2.84 7.95
N LEU A 82 9.80 4.14 7.81
CA LEU A 82 10.84 5.14 7.73
C LEU A 82 11.17 5.69 9.12
N VAL A 83 12.44 5.63 9.51
CA VAL A 83 12.99 6.22 10.72
C VAL A 83 13.97 7.32 10.29
N ASP A 84 13.70 8.55 10.68
CA ASP A 84 14.49 9.73 10.29
C ASP A 84 14.73 9.84 8.77
N GLY A 85 13.70 9.50 7.98
CA GLY A 85 13.73 9.56 6.52
C GLY A 85 14.45 8.41 5.83
N LYS A 86 14.79 7.33 6.56
CA LYS A 86 15.47 6.15 6.02
C LYS A 86 14.74 4.87 6.35
N VAL A 87 14.92 3.86 5.51
CA VAL A 87 14.47 2.49 5.77
C VAL A 87 14.89 2.02 7.16
N GLY A 88 13.92 1.73 8.03
CA GLY A 88 14.16 1.08 9.31
C GLY A 88 14.45 -0.42 9.13
N ASP A 89 15.26 -0.97 10.02
CA ASP A 89 15.47 -2.42 10.08
C ASP A 89 14.16 -3.14 10.46
N PRO A 90 13.62 -4.04 9.60
CA PRO A 90 12.35 -4.71 9.85
C PRO A 90 12.37 -5.66 11.04
N ASP A 91 13.53 -6.08 11.53
CA ASP A 91 13.67 -6.90 12.75
C ASP A 91 13.71 -6.04 14.03
N ARG A 92 13.92 -4.73 13.90
CA ARG A 92 14.02 -3.79 15.03
C ARG A 92 12.79 -2.91 15.21
N TYR A 93 12.07 -2.62 14.12
CA TYR A 93 10.91 -1.73 14.12
C TYR A 93 9.65 -2.44 13.63
N PRO A 94 8.45 -1.89 13.92
CA PRO A 94 7.20 -2.42 13.38
C PRO A 94 7.25 -2.54 11.86
N SER A 95 7.00 -3.75 11.36
CA SER A 95 7.09 -4.12 9.96
C SER A 95 5.97 -5.11 9.61
N GLY A 96 5.53 -5.06 8.36
CA GLY A 96 4.59 -6.04 7.81
C GLY A 96 5.23 -7.42 7.68
N VAL A 97 4.43 -8.41 7.30
CA VAL A 97 4.91 -9.76 7.01
C VAL A 97 5.96 -9.73 5.89
N ALA A 98 5.73 -8.95 4.84
CA ALA A 98 6.58 -8.80 3.66
C ALA A 98 7.08 -7.35 3.50
N PRO A 99 8.00 -6.88 4.36
CA PRO A 99 8.36 -5.47 4.43
C PRO A 99 9.11 -4.96 3.21
N HIS A 100 9.70 -5.81 2.36
CA HIS A 100 10.35 -5.37 1.11
C HIS A 100 9.47 -5.59 -0.12
N ALA A 101 8.24 -6.05 0.05
CA ALA A 101 7.26 -6.04 -1.04
C ALA A 101 6.80 -4.60 -1.34
N ARG A 102 6.37 -4.40 -2.58
CA ARG A 102 5.67 -3.19 -3.03
C ARG A 102 4.16 -3.46 -3.06
N LEU A 103 3.37 -2.40 -3.05
CA LEU A 103 1.92 -2.44 -3.04
C LEU A 103 1.33 -1.87 -4.33
N SER A 104 0.39 -2.60 -4.91
CA SER A 104 -0.65 -2.03 -5.78
C SER A 104 -1.93 -1.98 -4.94
N PHE A 105 -2.53 -0.81 -4.83
CA PHE A 105 -3.67 -0.59 -3.96
C PHE A 105 -4.92 -0.26 -4.77
N PHE A 106 -6.05 -0.84 -4.39
CA PHE A 106 -7.35 -0.53 -4.97
C PHE A 106 -8.29 0.02 -3.88
N ASP A 107 -8.67 1.29 -4.01
CA ASP A 107 -9.64 1.92 -3.11
C ASP A 107 -11.07 1.52 -3.50
N MET A 108 -11.67 0.70 -2.65
CA MET A 108 -13.04 0.19 -2.77
C MET A 108 -14.08 1.10 -2.10
N ARG A 109 -13.68 2.22 -1.51
CA ARG A 109 -14.61 3.09 -0.81
C ARG A 109 -15.40 3.95 -1.80
N LYS A 110 -16.73 3.91 -1.67
CA LYS A 110 -17.65 4.70 -2.48
C LYS A 110 -18.14 5.91 -1.69
N ALA A 111 -17.40 7.01 -1.73
CA ALA A 111 -17.72 8.24 -1.00
C ALA A 111 -18.17 7.96 0.46
N ARG A 112 -19.38 8.41 0.84
CA ARG A 112 -19.96 8.18 2.18
C ARG A 112 -20.81 6.90 2.29
N ARG A 113 -20.86 6.07 1.24
CA ARG A 113 -21.76 4.89 1.16
C ARG A 113 -21.11 3.58 1.61
N GLY A 114 -19.84 3.61 2.02
CA GLY A 114 -19.10 2.44 2.51
C GLY A 114 -18.30 1.74 1.41
N MET A 115 -17.97 0.46 1.61
CA MET A 115 -17.27 -0.36 0.61
C MET A 115 -18.22 -0.77 -0.51
N TYR A 116 -17.70 -0.75 -1.73
CA TYR A 116 -18.38 -1.24 -2.92
C TYR A 116 -17.56 -2.36 -3.56
N ASN A 117 -18.24 -3.42 -3.99
CA ASN A 117 -17.60 -4.52 -4.71
C ASN A 117 -17.56 -4.16 -6.21
N PRO A 118 -16.38 -3.87 -6.79
CA PRO A 118 -16.27 -3.53 -8.20
C PRO A 118 -16.34 -4.76 -9.13
N GLY A 119 -16.34 -5.98 -8.57
CA GLY A 119 -16.23 -7.23 -9.33
C GLY A 119 -14.78 -7.66 -9.51
N ALA A 120 -14.57 -8.96 -9.65
CA ALA A 120 -13.24 -9.54 -9.76
C ALA A 120 -12.51 -9.07 -11.02
N ASP A 121 -13.22 -8.92 -12.14
CA ASP A 121 -12.62 -8.47 -13.40
C ASP A 121 -11.98 -7.08 -13.25
N VAL A 122 -12.65 -6.14 -12.60
CA VAL A 122 -12.12 -4.79 -12.35
C VAL A 122 -10.89 -4.82 -11.44
N LEU A 123 -10.89 -5.69 -10.42
CA LEU A 123 -9.73 -5.85 -9.53
C LEU A 123 -8.54 -6.49 -10.28
N PHE A 124 -8.82 -7.45 -11.16
CA PHE A 124 -7.78 -8.11 -11.95
C PHE A 124 -7.23 -7.23 -13.07
N ASP A 125 -8.04 -6.34 -13.64
CA ASP A 125 -7.60 -5.35 -14.63
C ASP A 125 -6.73 -4.24 -14.00
N SER A 126 -6.89 -3.98 -12.70
CA SER A 126 -6.06 -3.03 -11.96
C SER A 126 -4.65 -3.57 -11.68
N VAL A 127 -4.49 -4.90 -11.55
CA VAL A 127 -3.19 -5.54 -11.38
C VAL A 127 -2.55 -5.83 -12.73
N ARG A 128 -1.24 -5.59 -12.85
CA ARG A 128 -0.48 -5.77 -14.10
C ARG A 128 0.42 -7.00 -14.06
#